data_AF-A0A6S6SAE0-F1
#
_entry.id   AF-A0A6S6SAE0-F1
#
_cell.length_a   1.000
_cell.length_b   1.000
_cell.length_c   1.000
_cell.angle_alpha   90.00
_cell.angle_beta   90.00
_cell.angle_gamma   90.00
#
_symmetry.space_group_name_H-M   'P 1'
#
loop_
_entity.id
_entity.type
_entity.pdbx_description
1 polymer ?
#
loop_
_entity_poly.entity_id
_entity_poly.type
_entity_poly.pdbx_seq_one_letter_code
_entity_poly.pdbx_strand_id
1 'polypeptide(L)'
;MNTSTYYSFLFLFLPFCTIAQNVGIGTASPDHKLVVEGDRIKLQNPAGTKFLHVRTDGSEIDITTVGSDFWITAAKNKHIILNPNRSSSGNIGIGTDNPTEKLDVAGGARFQSLTGEGNRILYTTSTGILAASTLNISALEESNQKLQSQVAEQAVLIQALLERLDKLEQSLEE
;
A
#
# COMPACT_ATOMS: atom_id res chain seq x y z
N MET A 1 64.48 36.87 5.31
CA MET A 1 64.45 35.49 4.80
C MET A 1 63.12 34.89 5.21
N ASN A 2 62.19 34.72 4.27
CA ASN A 2 60.85 34.18 4.54
C ASN A 2 60.95 32.68 4.80
N THR A 3 60.67 32.25 6.02
CA THR A 3 60.48 30.83 6.34
C THR A 3 59.05 30.46 6.00
N SER A 4 58.85 29.89 4.81
CA SER A 4 57.55 29.37 4.38
C SER A 4 57.23 28.12 5.21
N THR A 5 56.24 28.22 6.09
CA THR A 5 55.72 27.11 6.88
C THR A 5 54.95 26.16 5.96
N TYR A 6 55.52 25.00 5.67
CA TYR A 6 54.82 23.94 4.94
C TYR A 6 53.80 23.28 5.88
N TYR A 7 52.51 23.56 5.66
CA TYR A 7 51.46 22.70 6.20
C TYR A 7 51.54 21.37 5.48
N SER A 8 52.07 20.35 6.17
CA SER A 8 51.97 18.96 5.71
C SER A 8 50.50 18.57 5.76
N PHE A 9 49.83 18.60 4.61
CA PHE A 9 48.58 17.89 4.43
C PHE A 9 48.93 16.39 4.44
N LEU A 10 48.79 15.76 5.61
CA LEU A 10 48.72 14.32 5.69
C LEU A 10 47.42 13.90 4.98
N PHE A 11 47.51 13.64 3.69
CA PHE A 11 46.50 12.84 3.02
C PHE A 11 46.59 11.45 3.64
N LEU A 12 45.62 11.11 4.49
CA LEU A 12 45.37 9.73 4.87
C LEU A 12 44.96 8.99 3.58
N PHE A 13 45.95 8.50 2.83
CA PHE A 13 45.70 7.52 1.80
C PHE A 13 45.18 6.28 2.51
N LEU A 14 43.86 6.07 2.49
CA LEU A 14 43.31 4.72 2.62
C LEU A 14 44.05 3.90 1.55
N PRO A 15 44.69 2.77 1.91
CA PRO A 15 45.53 2.04 0.97
C PRO A 15 44.68 1.64 -0.24
N PHE A 16 44.93 2.28 -1.39
CA PHE A 16 44.48 1.79 -2.68
C PHE A 16 45.33 0.55 -2.98
N CYS A 17 44.86 -0.61 -2.51
CA CYS A 17 45.48 -1.89 -2.83
C CYS A 17 45.17 -2.24 -4.29
N THR A 18 46.20 -2.35 -5.11
CA THR A 18 46.17 -2.46 -6.58
C THR A 18 45.76 -3.84 -7.13
N ILE A 19 45.17 -4.71 -6.31
CA ILE A 19 44.63 -6.00 -6.74
C ILE A 19 43.23 -6.22 -6.17
N ALA A 20 42.21 -5.66 -6.85
CA ALA A 20 40.79 -6.00 -6.73
C ALA A 20 40.33 -6.52 -5.35
N GLN A 21 40.47 -5.71 -4.30
CA GLN A 21 39.88 -5.99 -2.99
C GLN A 21 38.83 -4.94 -2.69
N ASN A 22 37.78 -5.40 -2.02
CA ASN A 22 36.59 -4.63 -1.69
C ASN A 22 36.92 -3.32 -0.96
N VAL A 23 36.05 -2.31 -1.06
CA VAL A 23 36.23 -1.03 -0.35
C VAL A 23 35.62 -1.14 1.05
N GLY A 24 36.44 -0.97 2.08
CA GLY A 24 36.00 -0.86 3.48
C GLY A 24 36.07 0.59 3.96
N ILE A 25 34.99 1.10 4.54
CA ILE A 25 34.96 2.35 5.30
C ILE A 25 34.61 2.00 6.74
N GLY A 26 35.50 2.29 7.70
CA GLY A 26 35.34 1.87 9.09
C GLY A 26 35.72 0.40 9.36
N THR A 27 36.04 -0.40 8.33
CA THR A 27 36.45 -1.80 8.44
C THR A 27 37.67 -2.12 7.59
N ALA A 28 38.56 -2.97 8.10
CA ALA A 28 39.75 -3.45 7.39
C ALA A 28 39.53 -4.81 6.71
N SER A 29 38.37 -5.45 6.91
CA SER A 29 38.06 -6.79 6.38
C SER A 29 36.69 -6.83 5.69
N PRO A 30 36.48 -6.04 4.62
CA PRO A 30 35.22 -6.02 3.88
C PRO A 30 34.93 -7.36 3.20
N ASP A 31 33.83 -8.02 3.57
CA ASP A 31 33.36 -9.29 3.02
C ASP A 31 32.49 -9.13 1.74
N HIS A 32 32.03 -7.92 1.45
CA HIS A 32 31.31 -7.55 0.22
C HIS A 32 32.01 -6.40 -0.50
N LYS A 33 31.68 -6.17 -1.78
CA LYS A 33 32.36 -5.17 -2.64
C LYS A 33 32.49 -3.76 -2.05
N LEU A 34 31.49 -3.34 -1.29
CA LEU A 34 31.53 -2.13 -0.47
C LEU A 34 30.94 -2.49 0.90
N VAL A 35 31.73 -2.33 1.96
CA VAL A 35 31.26 -2.46 3.35
C VAL A 35 31.53 -1.14 4.06
N VAL A 36 30.51 -0.62 4.73
CA VAL A 36 30.62 0.53 5.61
C VAL A 36 30.22 0.07 7.01
N GLU A 37 31.19 -0.07 7.89
CA GLU A 37 30.96 -0.32 9.32
C GLU A 37 30.88 1.03 10.04
N GLY A 38 29.67 1.56 10.12
CA GLY A 38 29.35 2.81 10.80
C GLY A 38 27.85 3.04 10.82
N ASP A 39 27.43 4.11 11.47
CA ASP A 39 26.01 4.34 11.79
C ASP A 39 25.15 4.75 10.59
N ARG A 40 25.74 5.42 9.58
CA ARG A 40 25.02 6.03 8.44
C ARG A 40 25.87 6.14 7.17
N ILE A 41 25.24 5.90 6.02
CA ILE A 41 25.78 6.23 4.68
C ILE A 41 24.96 7.39 4.11
N LYS A 42 25.63 8.46 3.64
CA LYS A 42 24.97 9.66 3.09
C LYS A 42 25.33 9.90 1.63
N LEU A 43 24.32 9.99 0.77
CA LEU A 43 24.43 10.54 -0.57
C LEU A 43 23.82 11.93 -0.58
N GLN A 44 24.59 12.95 -0.94
CA GLN A 44 24.13 14.35 -0.85
C GLN A 44 24.39 15.12 -2.14
N ASN A 45 23.53 16.09 -2.43
CA ASN A 45 23.83 17.08 -3.47
C ASN A 45 24.98 18.01 -3.02
N PRO A 46 25.67 18.68 -3.97
CA PRO A 46 26.80 19.56 -3.62
C PRO A 46 26.43 20.69 -2.65
N ALA A 47 25.19 21.17 -2.69
CA ALA A 47 24.70 22.22 -1.79
C ALA A 47 24.37 21.70 -0.36
N GLY A 48 24.41 20.39 -0.11
CA GLY A 48 24.11 19.78 1.18
C GLY A 48 22.65 19.85 1.62
N THR A 49 21.74 20.33 0.77
CA THR A 49 20.33 20.56 1.07
C THR A 49 19.43 19.36 0.81
N LYS A 50 19.90 18.39 0.01
CA LYS A 50 19.17 17.18 -0.32
C LYS A 50 20.08 15.99 -0.12
N PHE A 51 19.60 15.00 0.62
CA PHE A 51 20.36 13.78 0.83
C PHE A 51 19.48 12.57 1.08
N LEU A 52 20.05 11.41 0.79
CA LEU A 52 19.54 10.08 1.12
C LEU A 52 20.46 9.48 2.17
N HIS A 53 19.89 8.96 3.25
CA HIS A 53 20.57 8.15 4.24
C HIS A 53 20.17 6.68 4.11
N VAL A 54 21.13 5.79 4.29
CA VAL A 54 20.90 4.42 4.76
C VAL A 54 21.49 4.34 6.15
N ARG A 55 20.71 3.94 7.15
CA ARG A 55 21.14 4.01 8.55
C ARG A 55 20.81 2.75 9.34
N THR A 56 21.61 2.54 10.38
CA THR A 56 21.49 1.43 11.34
C THR A 56 21.58 1.92 12.79
N ASP A 57 21.48 3.23 13.01
CA ASP A 57 21.63 3.85 14.33
C ASP A 57 20.32 4.06 15.11
N GLY A 58 19.21 3.54 14.57
CA GLY A 58 17.90 3.50 15.22
C GLY A 58 17.52 2.09 15.69
N SER A 59 16.26 1.94 16.12
CA SER A 59 15.64 0.64 16.40
C SER A 59 15.45 -0.21 15.13
N GLU A 60 15.33 0.44 13.97
CA GLU A 60 15.16 -0.18 12.66
C GLU A 60 16.30 0.19 11.70
N ILE A 61 16.46 -0.64 10.67
CA ILE A 61 17.26 -0.29 9.48
C ILE A 61 16.34 0.46 8.52
N ASP A 62 16.64 1.73 8.26
CA ASP A 62 15.81 2.58 7.41
C ASP A 62 16.57 3.25 6.26
N ILE A 63 15.79 3.71 5.28
CA ILE A 63 16.22 4.62 4.23
C ILE A 63 15.43 5.92 4.38
N THR A 64 16.12 7.04 4.51
CA THR A 64 15.49 8.35 4.75
C THR A 64 15.97 9.40 3.75
N THR A 65 15.05 10.15 3.16
CA THR A 65 15.38 11.38 2.41
C THR A 65 15.17 12.63 3.24
N VAL A 66 15.97 13.66 2.98
CA VAL A 66 15.79 14.99 3.55
C VAL A 66 15.82 16.04 2.44
N GLY A 67 14.96 17.05 2.57
CA GLY A 67 14.87 18.18 1.64
C GLY A 67 13.97 17.95 0.43
N SER A 68 13.51 16.72 0.18
CA SER A 68 12.53 16.38 -0.86
C SER A 68 11.95 14.98 -0.68
N ASP A 69 10.89 14.68 -1.44
CA ASP A 69 10.26 13.36 -1.52
C ASP A 69 11.23 12.27 -1.99
N PHE A 70 10.97 11.03 -1.56
CA PHE A 70 11.66 9.83 -2.04
C PHE A 70 10.89 9.21 -3.21
N TRP A 71 11.48 9.25 -4.40
CA TRP A 71 10.89 8.67 -5.60
C TRP A 71 11.52 7.30 -5.86
N ILE A 72 10.70 6.24 -5.85
CA ILE A 72 11.09 4.92 -6.34
C ILE A 72 10.49 4.73 -7.73
N THR A 73 11.34 4.72 -8.75
CA THR A 73 10.90 4.59 -10.14
C THR A 73 11.58 3.41 -10.81
N ALA A 74 10.83 2.68 -11.63
CA ALA A 74 11.36 1.68 -12.55
C ALA A 74 11.39 2.27 -13.97
N ALA A 75 12.41 1.90 -14.75
CA ALA A 75 12.48 2.25 -16.16
C ALA A 75 11.34 1.60 -16.97
N LYS A 76 11.19 2.01 -18.25
CA LYS A 76 10.17 1.46 -19.16
C LYS A 76 10.21 -0.08 -19.16
N ASN A 77 9.04 -0.71 -19.08
CA ASN A 77 8.85 -2.16 -19.02
C ASN A 77 9.53 -2.85 -17.82
N LYS A 78 9.71 -2.13 -16.71
CA LYS A 78 10.18 -2.69 -15.43
C LYS A 78 9.15 -2.46 -14.33
N HIS A 79 9.32 -3.17 -13.23
CA HIS A 79 8.39 -3.16 -12.10
C HIS A 79 9.13 -2.77 -10.83
N ILE A 80 8.45 -2.02 -9.96
CA ILE A 80 8.80 -1.94 -8.56
C ILE A 80 8.09 -3.09 -7.87
N ILE A 81 8.86 -3.99 -7.25
CA ILE A 81 8.34 -5.14 -6.53
C ILE A 81 8.60 -4.90 -5.05
N LEU A 82 7.53 -4.74 -4.28
CA LEU A 82 7.58 -4.72 -2.83
C LEU A 82 7.19 -6.11 -2.33
N ASN A 83 8.19 -6.93 -2.04
CA ASN A 83 8.01 -8.25 -1.45
C ASN A 83 8.99 -8.38 -0.27
N PRO A 84 8.55 -8.10 0.96
CA PRO A 84 9.44 -8.00 2.11
C PRO A 84 10.12 -9.34 2.45
N ASN A 85 9.56 -10.46 1.99
CA ASN A 85 10.24 -11.74 2.09
C ASN A 85 9.87 -12.66 0.91
N ARG A 86 10.85 -12.85 0.03
CA ARG A 86 10.71 -13.63 -1.20
C ARG A 86 10.52 -15.13 -0.95
N SER A 87 10.97 -15.64 0.20
CA SER A 87 10.92 -17.07 0.55
C SER A 87 9.70 -17.44 1.41
N SER A 88 9.18 -16.49 2.19
CA SER A 88 7.93 -16.63 2.93
C SER A 88 7.18 -15.31 2.86
N SER A 89 6.16 -15.23 1.99
CA SER A 89 5.41 -14.01 1.66
C SER A 89 5.22 -13.08 2.87
N GLY A 90 6.00 -12.01 2.96
CA GLY A 90 5.82 -11.01 4.03
C GLY A 90 4.67 -10.06 3.71
N ASN A 91 4.35 -9.20 4.68
CA ASN A 91 3.25 -8.24 4.61
C ASN A 91 3.80 -6.81 4.54
N ILE A 92 3.11 -5.92 3.83
CA ILE A 92 3.45 -4.49 3.74
C ILE A 92 2.52 -3.73 4.69
N GLY A 93 3.09 -3.11 5.72
CA GLY A 93 2.37 -2.19 6.60
C GLY A 93 2.51 -0.74 6.13
N ILE A 94 1.40 0.00 6.11
CA ILE A 94 1.39 1.46 5.94
C ILE A 94 0.72 2.06 7.19
N GLY A 95 1.51 2.73 8.04
CA GLY A 95 1.05 3.28 9.31
C GLY A 95 0.80 2.24 10.41
N THR A 96 1.19 0.98 10.20
CA THR A 96 1.12 -0.11 11.18
C THR A 96 2.42 -0.89 11.20
N ASP A 97 2.89 -1.24 12.40
CA ASP A 97 4.11 -2.02 12.61
C ASP A 97 3.84 -3.53 12.65
N ASN A 98 2.57 -3.93 12.77
CA ASN A 98 2.14 -5.33 12.88
C ASN A 98 1.08 -5.67 11.81
N PRO A 99 1.45 -5.68 10.52
CA PRO A 99 0.50 -5.92 9.45
C PRO A 99 -0.01 -7.38 9.46
N THR A 100 -1.32 -7.58 9.59
CA THR A 100 -1.93 -8.93 9.58
C THR A 100 -2.30 -9.42 8.19
N GLU A 101 -2.42 -8.50 7.23
CA GLU A 101 -2.74 -8.77 5.83
C GLU A 101 -1.57 -8.45 4.89
N LYS A 102 -1.60 -8.97 3.66
CA LYS A 102 -0.52 -8.75 2.67
C LYS A 102 -0.22 -7.29 2.41
N LEU A 103 -1.25 -6.46 2.42
CA LEU A 103 -1.17 -5.01 2.51
C LEU A 103 -2.12 -4.57 3.62
N ASP A 104 -1.57 -4.03 4.70
CA ASP A 104 -2.33 -3.54 5.85
C ASP A 104 -2.08 -2.04 6.02
N VAL A 105 -3.16 -1.27 6.04
CA VAL A 105 -3.10 0.20 6.10
C VAL A 105 -3.88 0.66 7.32
N ALA A 106 -3.16 1.11 8.36
CA ALA A 106 -3.80 1.76 9.50
C ALA A 106 -4.12 3.21 9.14
N GLY A 107 -5.32 3.43 8.60
CA GLY A 107 -5.80 4.73 8.15
C GLY A 107 -6.67 4.63 6.89
N GLY A 108 -6.68 5.69 6.08
CA GLY A 108 -7.40 5.72 4.81
C GLY A 108 -6.49 5.41 3.62
N ALA A 109 -6.95 4.54 2.71
CA ALA A 109 -6.35 4.34 1.39
C ALA A 109 -7.31 4.85 0.31
N ARG A 110 -6.79 5.68 -0.61
CA ARG A 110 -7.58 6.25 -1.72
C ARG A 110 -7.16 5.68 -3.07
N PHE A 111 -8.12 5.09 -3.80
CA PHE A 111 -7.95 4.68 -5.19
C PHE A 111 -8.79 5.60 -6.09
N GLN A 112 -8.13 6.39 -6.94
CA GLN A 112 -8.80 7.43 -7.74
C GLN A 112 -9.61 6.88 -8.92
N SER A 113 -9.19 5.73 -9.46
CA SER A 113 -9.88 5.06 -10.56
C SER A 113 -9.72 3.56 -10.40
N LEU A 114 -10.83 2.86 -10.57
CA LEU A 114 -10.93 1.42 -10.51
C LEU A 114 -11.52 0.97 -11.85
N THR A 115 -10.71 1.02 -12.91
CA THR A 115 -11.05 0.51 -14.26
C THR A 115 -10.69 -0.96 -14.40
N GLY A 116 -11.41 -1.72 -15.23
CA GLY A 116 -11.16 -3.14 -15.51
C GLY A 116 -12.43 -4.01 -15.52
N GLU A 117 -12.37 -5.16 -16.19
CA GLU A 117 -13.45 -6.16 -16.26
C GLU A 117 -13.39 -7.13 -15.07
N GLY A 118 -14.56 -7.54 -14.54
CA GLY A 118 -14.68 -8.52 -13.44
C GLY A 118 -15.43 -8.03 -12.19
N ASN A 119 -15.67 -8.93 -11.23
CA ASN A 119 -16.34 -8.61 -9.97
C ASN A 119 -15.43 -7.81 -9.03
N ARG A 120 -15.90 -6.64 -8.60
CA ARG A 120 -15.23 -5.80 -7.60
C ARG A 120 -16.17 -5.64 -6.41
N ILE A 121 -15.96 -6.42 -5.35
CA ILE A 121 -16.62 -6.14 -4.07
C ILE A 121 -15.72 -5.17 -3.33
N LEU A 122 -16.02 -3.88 -3.44
CA LEU A 122 -15.26 -2.83 -2.77
C LEU A 122 -16.24 -1.73 -2.32
N TYR A 123 -16.43 -1.57 -1.02
CA TYR A 123 -17.14 -0.43 -0.47
C TYR A 123 -16.19 0.75 -0.40
N THR A 124 -16.10 1.50 -1.50
CA THR A 124 -15.46 2.82 -1.47
C THR A 124 -16.51 3.87 -1.15
N THR A 125 -16.12 4.86 -0.36
CA THR A 125 -16.86 6.13 -0.30
C THR A 125 -16.85 6.81 -1.67
N SER A 126 -17.70 7.81 -1.88
CA SER A 126 -17.72 8.63 -3.11
C SER A 126 -16.37 9.32 -3.42
N THR A 127 -15.46 9.39 -2.45
CA THR A 127 -14.11 9.94 -2.62
C THR A 127 -13.04 8.89 -2.93
N GLY A 128 -13.41 7.62 -3.04
CA GLY A 128 -12.49 6.50 -3.33
C GLY A 128 -11.74 5.97 -2.11
N ILE A 129 -12.19 6.31 -0.90
CA ILE A 129 -11.58 5.84 0.36
C ILE A 129 -12.17 4.47 0.70
N LEU A 130 -11.32 3.48 0.98
CA LEU A 130 -11.70 2.22 1.63
C LEU A 130 -11.99 2.50 3.11
N ALA A 131 -13.26 2.44 3.48
CA ALA A 131 -13.69 2.60 4.87
C ALA A 131 -14.39 1.32 5.32
N ALA A 132 -14.16 0.92 6.57
CA ALA A 132 -14.92 -0.16 7.18
C ALA A 132 -16.38 0.30 7.37
N SER A 133 -17.30 -0.21 6.55
CA SER A 133 -18.74 -0.08 6.77
C SER A 133 -19.37 -1.46 6.72
N THR A 134 -20.09 -1.86 7.75
CA THR A 134 -20.84 -3.12 7.75
C THR A 134 -22.12 -2.91 6.94
N LEU A 135 -22.18 -3.45 5.72
CA LEU A 135 -23.49 -3.65 5.07
C LEU A 135 -24.16 -4.85 5.72
N ASN A 136 -25.31 -4.64 6.36
CA ASN A 136 -26.12 -5.73 6.90
C ASN A 136 -26.93 -6.37 5.76
N ILE A 137 -26.25 -7.18 4.94
CA ILE A 137 -26.85 -7.84 3.77
C ILE A 137 -27.97 -8.79 4.20
N SER A 138 -27.83 -9.48 5.34
CA SER A 138 -28.87 -10.38 5.85
C SER A 138 -30.17 -9.64 6.22
N ALA A 139 -30.09 -8.45 6.82
CA ALA A 139 -31.29 -7.65 7.10
C ALA A 139 -31.99 -7.15 5.83
N LEU A 140 -31.22 -6.85 4.77
CA LEU A 140 -31.78 -6.46 3.47
C LEU A 140 -32.44 -7.66 2.76
N GLU A 141 -31.82 -8.84 2.83
CA GLU A 141 -32.36 -10.10 2.30
C GLU A 141 -33.68 -10.48 2.99
N GLU A 142 -33.73 -10.41 4.32
CA GLU A 142 -34.95 -10.62 5.11
C GLU A 142 -36.06 -9.64 4.72
N SER A 143 -35.73 -8.35 4.58
CA SER A 143 -36.70 -7.34 4.15
C SER A 143 -37.21 -7.59 2.72
N ASN A 144 -36.35 -8.04 1.81
CA ASN A 144 -36.73 -8.34 0.43
C ASN A 144 -37.63 -9.59 0.36
N GLN A 145 -37.32 -10.64 1.13
CA GLN A 145 -38.18 -11.82 1.25
C GLN A 145 -39.56 -11.46 1.79
N LYS A 146 -39.64 -10.62 2.83
CA LYS A 146 -40.92 -10.17 3.39
C LYS A 146 -41.77 -9.40 2.37
N LEU A 147 -41.15 -8.51 1.59
CA LEU A 147 -41.83 -7.78 0.51
C LEU A 147 -42.36 -8.74 -0.56
N GLN A 148 -41.56 -9.75 -0.95
CA GLN A 148 -42.00 -10.75 -1.92
C GLN A 148 -43.19 -11.57 -1.41
N SER A 149 -43.20 -11.97 -0.14
CA SER A 149 -44.34 -12.67 0.46
C SER A 149 -45.60 -11.79 0.50
N GLN A 150 -45.47 -10.50 0.85
CA GLN A 150 -46.59 -9.57 0.85
C GLN A 150 -47.20 -9.37 -0.55
N VAL A 151 -46.36 -9.22 -1.57
CA VAL A 151 -46.82 -9.09 -2.96
C VAL A 151 -47.54 -10.36 -3.43
N ALA A 152 -47.01 -11.54 -3.08
CA ALA A 152 -47.64 -12.80 -3.43
C ALA A 152 -49.03 -12.96 -2.77
N GLU A 153 -49.16 -12.57 -1.50
CA GLU A 153 -50.44 -12.59 -0.78
C GLU A 153 -51.48 -11.65 -1.42
N GLN A 154 -51.07 -10.43 -1.78
CA GLN A 154 -51.94 -9.48 -2.47
C GLN A 154 -52.40 -9.99 -3.84
N ALA A 155 -51.51 -10.65 -4.60
CA ALA A 155 -51.87 -11.23 -5.90
C ALA A 155 -52.97 -12.29 -5.78
N VAL A 156 -52.90 -13.14 -4.75
CA VAL A 156 -53.93 -14.14 -4.46
C VAL A 156 -55.26 -13.48 -4.10
N LEU A 157 -55.24 -12.44 -3.26
CA LEU A 157 -56.46 -11.70 -2.90
C LEU A 157 -57.10 -11.03 -4.11
N ILE A 158 -56.31 -10.42 -5.00
CA ILE A 158 -56.81 -9.81 -6.23
C ILE A 158 -57.44 -10.88 -7.13
N GLN A 159 -56.79 -12.02 -7.32
CA GLN A 159 -57.33 -13.12 -8.11
C GLN A 159 -58.67 -13.61 -7.56
N ALA A 160 -58.78 -13.76 -6.24
CA ALA A 160 -60.02 -14.16 -5.59
C ALA A 160 -61.13 -13.11 -5.72
N LEU A 161 -60.80 -11.81 -5.76
CA LEU A 161 -61.75 -10.73 -6.00
C LEU A 161 -62.24 -10.72 -7.44
N LEU A 162 -61.35 -10.93 -8.42
CA LEU A 162 -61.72 -11.04 -9.83
C LEU A 162 -62.68 -12.21 -10.06
N GLU A 163 -62.40 -13.39 -9.49
CA GLU A 163 -63.32 -14.54 -9.59
C GLU A 163 -64.70 -14.28 -8.95
N ARG A 164 -64.75 -13.46 -7.90
CA ARG A 164 -66.03 -13.06 -7.28
C ARG A 164 -66.79 -12.05 -8.14
N LEU A 165 -66.07 -11.12 -8.78
CA LEU A 165 -66.66 -10.17 -9.71
C LEU A 165 -67.26 -10.88 -10.92
N ASP A 166 -66.52 -11.81 -11.53
CA ASP A 166 -67.02 -12.62 -12.66
C ASP A 166 -68.33 -13.35 -12.31
N LYS A 167 -68.41 -13.95 -11.12
CA LYS A 167 -69.63 -14.62 -10.64
C LYS A 167 -70.80 -13.67 -10.41
N LEU A 168 -70.53 -12.45 -9.92
CA LEU A 168 -71.56 -11.44 -9.70
C LEU A 168 -72.09 -10.91 -11.03
N GLU A 169 -71.21 -10.63 -11.99
CA GLU A 169 -71.58 -10.22 -13.34
C GLU A 169 -72.45 -11.27 -14.02
N GLN A 170 -72.08 -12.55 -13.93
CA GLN A 170 -72.89 -13.65 -14.48
C GLN A 170 -74.29 -13.74 -13.84
N SER A 171 -74.42 -13.47 -12.53
CA SER A 171 -75.71 -13.48 -11.83
C SER A 171 -76.65 -12.31 -12.15
N LEU A 172 -76.12 -11.22 -12.71
CA LEU A 172 -76.88 -10.04 -13.13
C LEU A 172 -77.48 -10.20 -14.54
N GLU A 173 -76.95 -11.13 -15.34
CA GLU A 173 -77.40 -11.42 -16.71
C GLU A 173 -78.51 -12.50 -16.79
N GLU A 174 -78.74 -13.26 -15.72
CA GLU A 174 -79.80 -14.30 -15.58
C GLU A 174 -81.10 -13.75 -14.99
#